data_AF-A0A945PPA6-F1
#
_entry.id   AF-A0A945PPA6-F1
#
_cell.length_a   1.000
_cell.length_b   1.000
_cell.length_c   1.000
_cell.angle_alpha   90.00
_cell.angle_beta   90.00
_cell.angle_gamma   90.00
#
_symmetry.space_group_name_H-M   'P 1'
#
loop_
_entity.id
_entity.type
_entity.pdbx_description
1 polymer ?
#
loop_
_entity_poly.entity_id
_entity_poly.type
_entity_poly.pdbx_seq_one_letter_code
_entity_poly.pdbx_strand_id
1 'polypeptide(L)'
;EPRLMVHNTSRANVTVANQVSYVADFEVQIAQAAAMADPIVRVARDGIFLDVRPTVTADRLFTWLEIRPTIATLKRPIPTFQTSLGTGSPVTLMLPELELQKIRTRALVPDGGTLLLGGMKMAENQEIDSGVPFLNQIPVLSFFFSRKGNFESYKKLIILLTAHIILPEEYEPVALPGELN
;
A
#
# COMPACT_ATOMS: atom_id res chain seq x y z
N GLU A 1 -2.39 11.62 -5.50
CA GLU A 1 -1.02 11.44 -6.03
C GLU A 1 -0.05 12.17 -5.12
N PRO A 2 0.96 11.51 -4.54
CA PRO A 2 1.92 12.17 -3.67
C PRO A 2 2.87 13.06 -4.49
N ARG A 3 3.09 14.30 -4.03
CA ARG A 3 4.07 15.23 -4.58
C ARG A 3 5.02 15.63 -3.47
N LEU A 4 6.30 15.77 -3.79
CA LEU A 4 7.34 16.09 -2.82
C LEU A 4 8.36 17.03 -3.46
N MET A 5 8.63 18.16 -2.80
CA MET A 5 9.71 19.07 -3.16
C MET A 5 10.92 18.76 -2.30
N VAL A 6 12.09 18.63 -2.92
CA VAL A 6 13.32 18.17 -2.25
C VAL A 6 14.50 18.98 -2.77
N HIS A 7 15.38 19.39 -1.87
CA HIS A 7 16.65 20.01 -2.27
C HIS A 7 17.58 19.00 -2.95
N ASN A 8 18.43 19.51 -3.83
CA ASN A 8 19.45 18.70 -4.49
C ASN A 8 20.28 17.91 -3.44
N THR A 9 20.56 16.64 -3.71
CA THR A 9 21.32 15.70 -2.86
C THR A 9 20.70 15.33 -1.51
N SER A 10 19.63 16.00 -1.08
CA SER A 10 18.94 15.71 0.17
C SER A 10 18.00 14.51 0.00
N ARG A 11 17.83 13.71 1.05
CA ARG A 11 16.80 12.66 1.07
C ARG A 11 15.53 13.23 1.68
N ALA A 12 14.39 12.89 1.08
CA ALA A 12 13.09 13.15 1.66
C ALA A 12 12.17 11.94 1.50
N ASN A 13 11.17 11.86 2.37
CA ASN A 13 10.15 10.84 2.31
C ASN A 13 8.75 11.46 2.42
N VAL A 14 7.78 10.81 1.78
CA VAL A 14 6.35 11.09 1.94
C VAL A 14 5.63 9.80 2.26
N THR A 15 4.71 9.87 3.23
CA THR A 15 3.90 8.73 3.67
C THR A 15 2.45 9.15 3.67
N VAL A 16 1.63 8.43 2.91
CA VAL A 16 0.17 8.57 2.88
C VAL A 16 -0.38 7.20 3.21
N ALA A 17 -0.72 6.98 4.48
CA ALA A 17 -1.15 5.67 4.96
C ALA A 17 -2.35 5.79 5.91
N ASN A 18 -3.24 4.82 5.81
CA ASN A 18 -4.27 4.58 6.79
C ASN A 18 -3.73 3.62 7.85
N GLN A 19 -4.30 3.71 9.05
CA GLN A 19 -3.98 2.83 10.16
C GLN A 19 -5.27 2.11 10.54
N VAL A 20 -5.27 0.78 10.42
CA VAL A 20 -6.41 -0.07 10.79
C VAL A 20 -6.03 -0.89 12.00
N SER A 21 -6.69 -0.59 13.11
CA SER A 21 -6.53 -1.33 14.36
C SER A 21 -7.29 -2.66 14.27
N TYR A 22 -6.69 -3.73 14.76
CA TYR A 22 -7.29 -5.06 14.76
C TYR A 22 -6.90 -5.82 16.04
N VAL A 23 -7.75 -6.74 16.47
CA VAL A 23 -7.45 -7.60 17.62
C VAL A 23 -6.59 -8.75 17.14
N ALA A 24 -5.31 -8.72 17.51
CA ALA A 24 -4.32 -9.68 17.04
C ALA A 24 -4.24 -10.91 17.91
N ASP A 25 -4.51 -10.76 19.20
CA ASP A 25 -4.37 -11.80 20.21
C ASP A 25 -5.16 -11.45 21.48
N PHE A 26 -5.22 -12.37 22.44
CA PHE A 26 -5.81 -12.15 23.75
C PHE A 26 -4.89 -12.69 24.85
N GLU A 27 -4.68 -11.89 25.88
CA GLU A 27 -4.06 -12.35 27.12
C GLU A 27 -5.14 -12.85 28.08
N VAL A 28 -4.97 -14.06 28.61
CA VAL A 28 -5.94 -14.65 29.54
C VAL A 28 -5.53 -14.32 30.97
N GLN A 29 -6.38 -13.59 31.68
CA GLN A 29 -6.26 -13.39 33.12
C GLN A 29 -7.30 -14.22 33.86
N ILE A 30 -6.85 -15.03 34.82
CA ILE A 30 -7.72 -15.87 35.63
C ILE A 30 -7.86 -15.21 37.01
N ALA A 31 -9.06 -14.74 37.33
CA ALA A 31 -9.39 -14.19 38.64
C ALA A 31 -10.65 -14.89 39.19
N GLN A 32 -10.56 -15.46 40.39
CA GLN A 32 -11.69 -16.06 41.12
C GLN A 32 -12.59 -16.99 40.27
N ALA A 33 -11.98 -17.95 39.55
CA ALA A 33 -12.67 -18.91 38.69
C ALA A 33 -13.42 -18.32 37.46
N ALA A 34 -13.19 -17.04 37.13
CA ALA A 34 -13.57 -16.43 35.87
C ALA A 34 -12.32 -16.21 34.99
N ALA A 35 -12.40 -16.59 33.72
CA ALA A 35 -11.40 -16.23 32.71
C ALA A 35 -11.83 -14.92 32.04
N MET A 36 -10.99 -13.88 32.16
CA MET A 36 -11.14 -12.62 31.45
C MET A 36 -10.12 -12.60 30.30
N ALA A 37 -10.60 -12.28 29.10
CA ALA A 37 -9.77 -12.17 27.90
C ALA A 37 -9.46 -10.70 27.63
N ASP A 38 -8.20 -10.30 27.76
CA ASP A 38 -7.74 -8.94 27.48
C ASP A 38 -7.23 -8.85 26.03
N PRO A 39 -7.88 -8.08 25.14
CA PRO A 39 -7.51 -8.03 23.73
C PRO A 39 -6.20 -7.26 23.49
N ILE A 40 -5.26 -7.89 22.81
CA ILE A 40 -4.05 -7.25 22.31
C ILE A 40 -4.35 -6.63 20.94
N VAL A 41 -4.47 -5.30 20.91
CA VAL A 41 -4.71 -4.55 19.69
C VAL A 41 -3.40 -4.24 18.98
N ARG A 42 -3.34 -4.53 17.67
CA ARG A 42 -2.25 -4.13 16.78
C ARG A 42 -2.77 -3.27 15.65
N VAL A 43 -1.84 -2.66 14.92
CA VAL A 43 -2.15 -1.73 13.82
C VAL A 43 -1.54 -2.25 12.52
N ALA A 44 -2.40 -2.54 11.55
CA ALA A 44 -2.01 -2.74 10.16
C ALA A 44 -1.98 -1.37 9.45
N ARG A 45 -0.99 -1.15 8.59
CA ARG A 45 -0.84 0.10 7.84
C ARG A 45 -0.90 -0.19 6.34
N ASP A 46 -1.91 0.35 5.66
CA ASP A 46 -2.03 0.34 4.20
C ASP A 46 -1.89 1.75 3.64
N GLY A 47 -1.17 1.90 2.54
CA GLY A 47 -0.86 3.19 1.96
C GLY A 47 0.35 3.20 1.04
N ILE A 48 0.79 4.41 0.72
CA ILE A 48 1.92 4.69 -0.16
C ILE A 48 3.03 5.31 0.68
N PHE A 49 4.22 4.73 0.57
CA PHE A 49 5.45 5.23 1.17
C PHE A 49 6.45 5.48 0.04
N LEU A 50 6.99 6.68 -0.04
CA LEU A 50 7.96 7.04 -1.07
C LEU A 50 9.15 7.70 -0.40
N ASP A 51 10.33 7.12 -0.60
CA ASP A 51 11.63 7.71 -0.27
C ASP A 51 12.33 8.05 -1.58
N VAL A 52 12.81 9.28 -1.68
CA VAL A 52 13.50 9.80 -2.86
C VAL A 52 14.71 10.62 -2.46
N ARG A 53 15.77 10.50 -3.28
CA ARG A 53 16.95 11.36 -3.22
C ARG A 53 17.31 11.81 -4.64
N PRO A 54 17.15 13.10 -4.98
CA PRO A 54 17.55 13.63 -6.27
C PRO A 54 19.02 14.03 -6.30
N THR A 55 19.61 14.01 -7.49
CA THR A 55 20.90 14.62 -7.81
C THR A 55 20.80 15.23 -9.19
N VAL A 56 20.70 16.56 -9.23
CA VAL A 56 20.56 17.35 -10.46
C VAL A 56 21.91 17.42 -11.18
N THR A 57 21.91 17.22 -12.49
CA THR A 57 23.12 17.34 -13.32
C THR A 57 23.53 18.80 -13.50
N ALA A 58 24.80 19.05 -13.82
CA ALA A 58 25.34 20.40 -13.94
C ALA A 58 24.67 21.24 -15.04
N ASP A 59 24.23 20.58 -16.12
CA ASP A 59 23.50 21.18 -17.24
C ASP A 59 22.03 21.50 -16.90
N ARG A 60 21.52 21.07 -15.73
CA ARG A 60 20.13 21.25 -15.29
C ARG A 60 19.09 20.67 -16.26
N LEU A 61 19.49 19.73 -17.11
CA LEU A 61 18.60 19.06 -18.06
C LEU A 61 18.11 17.70 -17.55
N PHE A 62 18.85 17.09 -16.63
CA PHE A 62 18.54 15.78 -16.09
C PHE A 62 18.64 15.74 -14.56
N THR A 63 17.93 14.79 -13.96
CA THR A 63 18.02 14.50 -12.54
C THR A 63 18.20 13.00 -12.34
N TRP A 64 19.27 12.61 -11.65
CA TRP A 64 19.41 11.28 -11.09
C TRP A 64 18.49 11.15 -9.89
N LEU A 65 17.64 10.14 -9.88
CA LEU A 65 16.71 9.88 -8.79
C LEU A 65 16.98 8.48 -8.23
N GLU A 66 17.34 8.41 -6.95
CA GLU A 66 17.23 7.17 -6.20
C GLU A 66 15.85 7.10 -5.56
N ILE A 67 15.05 6.12 -5.96
CA ILE A 67 13.63 6.08 -5.64
C ILE A 67 13.30 4.72 -5.01
N ARG A 68 12.53 4.75 -3.94
CA ARG A 68 12.06 3.57 -3.22
C ARG A 68 10.56 3.67 -2.94
N PRO A 69 9.68 3.51 -3.95
CA PRO A 69 8.25 3.47 -3.69
C PRO A 69 7.88 2.12 -3.05
N THR A 70 7.02 2.18 -2.05
CA THR A 70 6.40 1.02 -1.41
C THR A 70 4.90 1.27 -1.34
N ILE A 71 4.10 0.38 -1.91
CA ILE A 71 2.64 0.41 -1.82
C ILE A 71 2.24 -0.80 -0.97
N ALA A 72 1.45 -0.55 0.07
CA ALA A 72 0.90 -1.54 0.95
C ALA A 72 -0.63 -1.50 0.83
N THR A 73 -1.25 -2.61 0.44
CA THR A 73 -2.71 -2.69 0.33
C THR A 73 -3.22 -3.73 1.31
N LEU A 74 -4.08 -3.32 2.24
CA LEU A 74 -4.74 -4.25 3.14
C LEU A 74 -5.86 -4.97 2.40
N LYS A 75 -5.79 -6.30 2.32
CA LYS A 75 -6.87 -7.11 1.75
C LYS A 75 -8.08 -7.07 2.68
N ARG A 76 -9.25 -6.77 2.10
CA ARG A 76 -10.53 -6.70 2.80
C ARG A 76 -11.53 -7.64 2.11
N PRO A 77 -12.45 -8.30 2.85
CA PRO A 77 -12.62 -8.23 4.31
C PRO A 77 -11.46 -8.88 5.07
N ILE A 78 -11.17 -8.39 6.28
CA ILE A 78 -10.11 -8.96 7.12
C ILE A 78 -10.61 -10.33 7.61
N PRO A 79 -9.90 -11.44 7.32
CA PRO A 79 -10.26 -12.74 7.83
C PRO A 79 -10.33 -12.75 9.35
N THR A 80 -11.40 -13.33 9.88
CA THR A 80 -11.57 -13.55 11.32
C THR A 80 -11.37 -15.00 11.66
N PHE A 81 -10.68 -15.27 12.76
CA PHE A 81 -10.50 -16.62 13.28
C PHE A 81 -11.08 -16.68 14.69
N GLN A 82 -11.97 -17.65 14.94
CA GLN A 82 -12.56 -17.84 16.26
C GLN A 82 -11.87 -18.99 16.98
N THR A 83 -11.53 -18.76 18.25
CA THR A 83 -10.93 -19.79 19.12
C THR A 83 -11.48 -19.67 20.54
N SER A 84 -11.37 -20.74 21.33
CA SER A 84 -11.76 -20.72 22.75
C SER A 84 -10.53 -20.56 23.65
N LEU A 85 -10.62 -19.66 24.62
CA LEU A 85 -9.59 -19.46 25.66
C LEU A 85 -9.91 -20.33 26.88
N GLY A 86 -9.91 -21.65 26.71
CA GLY A 86 -10.26 -22.62 27.75
C GLY A 86 -11.77 -22.81 27.90
N THR A 87 -12.30 -22.62 29.11
CA THR A 87 -13.73 -22.81 29.45
C THR A 87 -14.60 -21.56 29.23
N GLY A 88 -14.02 -20.46 28.75
CA GLY A 88 -14.72 -19.20 28.49
C GLY A 88 -15.47 -19.15 27.15
N SER A 89 -16.13 -18.02 26.88
CA SER A 89 -16.77 -17.75 25.58
C SER A 89 -15.72 -17.68 24.45
N PRO A 90 -16.07 -18.09 23.22
CA PRO A 90 -15.16 -18.00 22.09
C PRO A 90 -14.78 -16.55 21.81
N VAL A 91 -13.50 -16.32 21.54
CA VAL A 91 -12.95 -15.02 21.15
C VAL A 91 -12.70 -14.98 19.64
N THR A 92 -12.71 -13.78 19.08
CA THR A 92 -12.50 -13.56 17.64
C THR A 92 -11.22 -12.76 17.41
N LEU A 93 -10.28 -13.35 16.70
CA LEU A 93 -9.04 -12.74 16.23
C LEU A 93 -9.22 -12.24 14.80
N MET A 94 -8.45 -11.22 14.44
CA MET A 94 -8.39 -10.67 13.09
C MET A 94 -7.00 -10.91 12.49
N LEU A 95 -6.96 -11.44 11.26
CA LEU A 95 -5.74 -11.84 10.56
C LEU A 95 -5.55 -10.97 9.31
N PRO A 96 -5.11 -9.71 9.44
CA PRO A 96 -4.92 -8.82 8.29
C PRO A 96 -3.84 -9.33 7.35
N GLU A 97 -4.14 -9.36 6.06
CA GLU A 97 -3.17 -9.67 4.99
C GLU A 97 -2.82 -8.39 4.21
N LEU A 98 -1.52 -8.10 4.10
CA LEU A 98 -1.01 -6.95 3.37
C LEU A 98 -0.34 -7.40 2.08
N GLU A 99 -0.81 -6.89 0.96
CA GLU A 99 -0.10 -6.98 -0.31
C GLU A 99 0.93 -5.86 -0.38
N LEU A 100 2.21 -6.22 -0.50
CA LEU A 100 3.33 -5.27 -0.54
C LEU A 100 3.97 -5.25 -1.92
N GLN A 101 4.09 -4.05 -2.48
CA GLN A 101 4.76 -3.82 -3.76
C GLN A 101 5.87 -2.80 -3.53
N LYS A 102 7.13 -3.24 -3.69
CA LYS A 102 8.31 -2.45 -3.36
C LYS A 102 9.29 -2.44 -4.52
N ILE A 103 9.69 -1.25 -4.93
CA ILE A 103 10.73 -1.06 -5.94
C ILE A 103 11.90 -0.34 -5.29
N ARG A 104 13.11 -0.66 -5.71
CA ARG A 104 14.31 0.12 -5.40
C ARG A 104 15.08 0.29 -6.69
N THR A 105 15.14 1.51 -7.19
CA THR A 105 15.80 1.80 -8.45
C THR A 105 16.53 3.13 -8.41
N ARG A 106 17.47 3.29 -9.33
CA ARG A 106 18.11 4.57 -9.64
C ARG A 106 17.91 4.81 -11.12
N ALA A 107 17.37 5.97 -11.48
CA ALA A 107 17.11 6.32 -12.87
C ALA A 107 17.49 7.76 -13.17
N LEU A 108 17.81 8.02 -14.43
CA LEU A 108 18.03 9.35 -14.97
C LEU A 108 16.72 9.82 -15.62
N VAL A 109 16.21 10.96 -15.19
CA VAL A 109 14.95 11.53 -15.70
C VAL A 109 15.24 12.93 -16.25
N PRO A 110 14.86 13.24 -17.51
CA PRO A 110 14.99 14.59 -18.03
C PRO A 110 14.03 15.54 -17.29
N ASP A 111 14.33 16.84 -17.28
CA ASP A 111 13.46 17.83 -16.67
C ASP A 111 12.06 17.83 -17.33
N GLY A 112 11.01 17.74 -16.51
CA GLY A 112 9.62 17.55 -16.94
C GLY A 112 9.33 16.17 -17.55
N GLY A 113 10.32 15.29 -17.63
CA GLY A 113 10.17 13.93 -18.13
C GLY A 113 9.39 13.03 -17.18
N THR A 114 8.71 12.05 -17.77
CA THR A 114 8.03 10.98 -17.03
C THR A 114 8.66 9.63 -17.34
N LEU A 115 9.00 8.88 -16.29
CA LEU A 115 9.57 7.55 -16.36
C LEU A 115 8.57 6.51 -15.84
N LEU A 116 8.41 5.42 -16.60
CA LEU A 116 7.74 4.21 -16.12
C LEU A 116 8.72 3.39 -15.29
N LEU A 117 8.53 3.36 -13.97
CA LEU A 117 9.41 2.62 -13.04
C LEU A 117 9.12 1.12 -13.03
N GLY A 118 7.89 0.72 -13.36
CA GLY A 118 7.49 -0.67 -13.41
C GLY A 118 5.98 -0.86 -13.57
N GLY A 119 5.60 -2.09 -13.93
CA GLY A 119 4.21 -2.53 -13.95
C GLY A 119 4.07 -3.99 -13.55
N MET A 120 3.05 -4.31 -12.75
CA MET A 120 2.76 -5.67 -12.30
C MET A 120 1.34 -6.04 -12.73
N LYS A 121 1.19 -7.18 -13.44
CA LYS A 121 -0.11 -7.74 -13.83
C LYS A 121 -0.41 -8.93 -12.91
N MET A 122 -1.46 -8.82 -12.13
CA MET A 122 -2.03 -9.90 -11.33
C MET A 122 -3.32 -10.37 -11.98
N ALA A 123 -3.47 -11.69 -12.12
CA ALA A 123 -4.72 -12.33 -12.50
C ALA A 123 -5.20 -13.14 -11.30
N GLU A 124 -6.44 -12.90 -10.88
CA GLU A 124 -7.09 -13.56 -9.76
C GLU A 124 -8.33 -14.27 -10.33
N ASN A 125 -8.30 -15.61 -10.33
CA ASN A 125 -9.40 -16.44 -10.78
C ASN A 125 -10.12 -17.00 -9.55
N GLN A 126 -11.42 -16.73 -9.45
CA GLN A 126 -12.28 -17.27 -8.41
C GLN A 126 -13.47 -17.99 -9.07
N GLU A 127 -13.48 -19.32 -8.98
CA GLU A 127 -14.66 -20.13 -9.31
C GLU A 127 -15.53 -20.24 -8.05
N ILE A 128 -16.79 -19.79 -8.17
CA ILE A 128 -17.79 -19.94 -7.12
C ILE A 128 -18.87 -20.88 -7.65
N ASP A 129 -18.84 -22.12 -7.16
CA ASP A 129 -19.90 -23.09 -7.40
C ASP A 129 -20.91 -23.03 -6.26
N SER A 130 -22.18 -22.78 -6.58
CA SER A 130 -23.29 -22.80 -5.62
C SER A 130 -24.41 -23.70 -6.14
N GLY A 131 -24.83 -24.68 -5.34
CA GLY A 131 -26.03 -25.46 -5.66
C GLY A 131 -26.53 -26.32 -4.51
N VAL A 132 -27.77 -26.81 -4.64
CA VAL A 132 -28.47 -27.54 -3.57
C VAL A 132 -27.91 -28.98 -3.52
N PRO A 133 -27.35 -29.43 -2.38
CA PRO A 133 -26.55 -30.67 -2.31
C PRO A 133 -27.30 -31.96 -2.73
N PHE A 134 -28.63 -31.98 -2.66
CA PHE A 134 -29.45 -33.14 -3.03
C PHE A 134 -29.93 -33.13 -4.50
N LEU A 135 -30.10 -31.96 -5.12
CA LEU A 135 -30.60 -31.82 -6.49
C LEU A 135 -29.48 -31.72 -7.54
N ASN A 136 -28.28 -31.31 -7.13
CA ASN A 136 -27.12 -31.19 -8.01
C ASN A 136 -26.55 -32.53 -8.51
N GLN A 137 -26.95 -33.67 -7.93
CA GLN A 137 -26.45 -35.00 -8.30
C GLN A 137 -27.28 -35.69 -9.40
N ILE A 138 -28.48 -35.17 -9.73
CA ILE A 138 -29.33 -35.72 -10.79
C ILE A 138 -28.90 -35.05 -12.11
N PRO A 139 -28.28 -35.77 -13.07
CA PRO A 139 -27.69 -35.17 -14.28
C PRO A 139 -28.69 -34.38 -15.14
N VAL A 140 -29.97 -34.72 -15.06
CA VAL A 140 -31.05 -34.11 -15.84
C VAL A 140 -31.62 -32.85 -15.17
N LEU A 141 -31.58 -32.76 -13.84
CA LEU A 141 -32.13 -31.63 -13.07
C LEU A 141 -31.05 -30.64 -12.61
N SER A 142 -29.78 -31.05 -12.57
CA SER A 142 -28.67 -30.23 -12.08
C SER A 142 -28.51 -28.89 -12.82
N PHE A 143 -28.89 -28.81 -14.09
CA PHE A 143 -28.82 -27.58 -14.89
C PHE A 143 -29.78 -26.48 -14.40
N PHE A 144 -30.92 -26.83 -13.79
CA PHE A 144 -31.90 -25.86 -13.28
C PHE A 144 -31.61 -25.39 -11.84
N PHE A 145 -30.75 -26.11 -11.09
CA PHE A 145 -30.49 -25.86 -9.67
C PHE A 145 -29.02 -25.54 -9.33
N SER A 146 -28.12 -25.59 -10.32
CA SER A 146 -26.73 -25.15 -10.17
C SER A 146 -26.56 -23.73 -10.68
N ARG A 147 -25.90 -22.88 -9.89
CA ARG A 147 -25.48 -21.54 -10.30
C ARG A 147 -23.96 -21.53 -10.29
N LYS A 148 -23.37 -21.49 -11.49
CA LYS A 148 -21.93 -21.30 -11.67
C LYS A 148 -21.64 -19.82 -11.84
N GLY A 149 -20.82 -19.26 -10.97
CA GLY A 149 -20.29 -17.91 -11.09
C GLY A 149 -18.80 -17.96 -11.34
N ASN A 150 -18.36 -17.52 -12.51
CA ASN A 150 -16.94 -17.33 -12.80
C ASN A 150 -16.59 -15.86 -12.59
N PHE A 151 -15.67 -15.57 -11.66
CA PHE A 151 -15.17 -14.22 -11.42
C PHE A 151 -13.68 -14.17 -11.76
N GLU A 152 -13.34 -13.46 -12.84
CA GLU A 152 -11.95 -13.17 -13.21
C GLU A 152 -11.66 -11.69 -12.90
N SER A 153 -10.64 -11.45 -12.09
CA SER A 153 -10.19 -10.11 -11.73
C SER A 153 -8.75 -9.89 -12.21
N TYR A 154 -8.56 -8.91 -13.09
CA TYR A 154 -7.24 -8.51 -13.58
C TYR A 154 -6.83 -7.19 -12.90
N LYS A 155 -5.82 -7.22 -12.05
CA LYS A 155 -5.23 -6.03 -11.43
C LYS A 155 -3.92 -5.68 -12.15
N LYS A 156 -3.78 -4.43 -12.59
CA LYS A 156 -2.53 -3.90 -13.16
C LYS A 156 -2.07 -2.73 -12.32
N LEU A 157 -0.90 -2.82 -11.70
CA LEU A 157 -0.24 -1.64 -11.14
C LEU A 157 0.71 -1.05 -12.17
N ILE A 158 0.69 0.26 -12.33
CA ILE A 158 1.66 1.05 -13.12
C ILE A 158 2.20 2.14 -12.21
N ILE A 159 3.53 2.27 -12.12
CA ILE A 159 4.18 3.33 -11.34
C ILE A 159 4.88 4.28 -12.31
N LEU A 160 4.33 5.48 -12.43
CA LEU A 160 4.88 6.59 -13.19
C LEU A 160 5.54 7.58 -12.22
N LEU A 161 6.68 8.12 -12.62
CA LEU A 161 7.36 9.16 -11.88
C LEU A 161 7.68 10.32 -12.82
N THR A 162 7.34 11.53 -12.41
CA THR A 162 7.65 12.77 -13.10
C THR A 162 8.51 13.65 -12.19
N ALA A 163 9.56 14.25 -12.74
CA ALA A 163 10.45 15.14 -12.00
C ALA A 163 10.57 16.50 -12.67
N HIS A 164 10.64 17.56 -11.87
CA HIS A 164 10.82 18.93 -12.31
C HIS A 164 11.93 19.59 -11.50
N ILE A 165 12.86 20.25 -12.17
CA ILE A 165 13.90 21.07 -11.55
C ILE A 165 13.33 22.47 -11.34
N ILE A 166 13.31 22.93 -10.09
CA ILE A 166 12.85 24.28 -9.74
C ILE A 166 14.07 25.10 -9.34
N LEU A 167 14.30 26.20 -10.05
CA LEU A 167 15.34 27.17 -9.72
C LEU A 167 14.72 28.29 -8.87
N PRO A 168 15.25 28.58 -7.67
CA PRO A 168 14.81 29.75 -6.92
C PRO A 168 15.18 31.04 -7.67
N GLU A 169 14.31 32.04 -7.63
CA GLU A 169 14.62 33.38 -8.13
C GLU A 169 15.72 34.01 -7.27
N GLU A 170 16.84 34.36 -7.89
CA GLU A 170 17.95 35.05 -7.24
C GLU A 170 17.64 36.55 -7.25
N TYR A 171 17.28 37.11 -6.09
CA TYR A 171 17.22 38.56 -5.91
C TYR A 171 18.65 39.07 -5.75
N GLU A 172 19.25 39.59 -6.82
CA GLU A 172 20.46 40.39 -6.67
C GLU A 172 20.12 41.65 -5.86
N PRO A 173 20.84 41.95 -4.76
CA PRO A 173 20.70 43.23 -4.12
C PRO A 173 21.16 44.29 -5.12
N VAL A 174 20.22 45.13 -5.59
CA VAL A 174 20.53 46.30 -6.39
C VAL A 174 21.56 47.12 -5.60
N ALA A 175 22.78 47.25 -6.15
CA ALA A 175 23.81 48.08 -5.55
C ALA A 175 23.22 49.48 -5.32
N LEU A 176 23.25 49.95 -4.07
CA LEU A 176 22.72 51.25 -3.72
C LEU A 176 23.51 52.31 -4.51
N PRO A 177 22.86 53.23 -5.24
CA PRO A 177 23.56 54.30 -5.94
C PRO A 177 24.29 55.17 -4.90
N GLY A 178 25.60 54.99 -4.78
CA GLY A 178 26.45 55.76 -3.85
C GLY A 178 27.76 55.12 -3.37
N GLU A 179 28.02 53.83 -3.63
CA GLU A 179 29.25 53.15 -3.14
C GLU A 179 30.48 53.25 -4.06
N LEU A 180 30.49 54.16 -5.04
CA LEU A 180 31.68 54.44 -5.85
C LEU A 180 32.11 55.90 -5.64
N ASN A 181 32.89 56.13 -4.58
CA ASN A 181 33.75 57.31 -4.44
C ASN A 181 35.16 56.84 -4.12
#